data_AF-A0A7K2E3T4-F1
#
_entry.id   AF-A0A7K2E3T4-F1
#
_cell.length_a   1.000
_cell.length_b   1.000
_cell.length_c   1.000
_cell.angle_alpha   90.00
_cell.angle_beta   90.00
_cell.angle_gamma   90.00
#
_symmetry.space_group_name_H-M   'P 1'
#
loop_
_entity.id
_entity.type
_entity.pdbx_description
1 polymer ?
#
loop_
_entity_poly.entity_id
_entity_poly.type
_entity_poly.pdbx_seq_one_letter_code
_entity_poly.pdbx_strand_id
1 'polypeptide(L)'
;MLRWHVAADRDPRASEDPWRFDIERTPNDHVGVGGGGPHCCLGAILVRMEIRLMFREIARRMPDIRLDGEPDYLHSNFIGGVKRLPVAYAPSPSYDTAALHRLGSAAGVSGTVGYVSHVERTAS
;
A
#
# COMPACT_ATOMS: atom_id res chain seq x y z
N MET A 1 -6.59 21.04 -13.50
CA MET A 1 -7.52 20.10 -14.15
C MET A 1 -7.93 19.07 -13.12
N LEU A 2 -9.16 19.13 -12.62
CA LEU A 2 -9.68 18.08 -11.75
C LEU A 2 -10.20 16.94 -12.62
N ARG A 3 -9.64 15.74 -12.49
CA ARG A 3 -10.17 14.53 -13.12
C ARG A 3 -10.85 13.66 -12.06
N TRP A 4 -12.12 13.31 -12.33
CA TRP A 4 -12.98 12.56 -11.42
C TRP A 4 -12.80 11.04 -11.58
N HIS A 5 -11.56 10.55 -11.46
CA HIS A 5 -11.24 9.11 -11.56
C HIS A 5 -12.08 8.26 -10.60
N VAL A 6 -12.30 8.77 -9.38
CA VAL A 6 -13.12 8.14 -8.34
C VAL A 6 -14.55 7.86 -8.80
N ALA A 7 -15.15 8.77 -9.59
CA ALA A 7 -16.50 8.56 -10.12
C ALA A 7 -16.51 7.60 -11.31
N ALA A 8 -15.50 7.66 -12.19
CA ALA A 8 -15.36 6.70 -13.29
C ALA A 8 -15.17 5.25 -12.77
N ASP A 9 -14.32 5.07 -11.75
CA ASP A 9 -14.11 3.77 -11.09
C ASP A 9 -15.36 3.27 -10.35
N ARG A 10 -16.39 4.12 -10.19
CA ARG A 10 -17.66 3.81 -9.54
C ARG A 10 -18.87 3.86 -10.49
N ASP A 11 -18.65 3.93 -11.80
CA ASP A 11 -19.75 3.99 -12.77
C ASP A 11 -20.46 2.62 -12.89
N PRO A 12 -21.75 2.51 -12.54
CA PRO A 12 -22.50 1.26 -12.64
C PRO A 12 -22.68 0.77 -14.09
N ARG A 13 -22.41 1.62 -15.10
CA ARG A 13 -22.43 1.23 -16.52
C ARG A 13 -21.18 0.46 -16.93
N ALA A 14 -20.08 0.60 -16.18
CA ALA A 14 -18.79 -0.01 -16.46
C ALA A 14 -18.44 -1.14 -15.49
N SER A 15 -18.89 -1.05 -14.24
CA SER A 15 -18.60 -2.03 -13.18
C SER A 15 -19.88 -2.42 -12.44
N GLU A 16 -20.21 -3.71 -12.44
CA GLU A 16 -21.34 -4.24 -11.67
C GLU A 16 -21.09 -4.09 -10.16
N ASP A 17 -22.07 -3.62 -9.40
CA ASP A 17 -21.93 -3.36 -7.96
C ASP A 17 -20.63 -2.59 -7.62
N PRO A 18 -20.48 -1.34 -8.12
CA PRO A 18 -19.20 -0.62 -8.09
C PRO A 18 -18.73 -0.23 -6.69
N TRP A 19 -19.61 -0.31 -5.70
CA TRP A 19 -19.31 0.02 -4.30
C TRP A 19 -18.84 -1.19 -3.49
N ARG A 20 -19.05 -2.41 -3.99
CA ARG A 20 -18.55 -3.63 -3.37
C ARG A 20 -17.06 -3.78 -3.63
N PHE A 21 -16.32 -3.86 -2.53
CA PHE A 21 -14.93 -4.26 -2.54
C PHE A 21 -14.82 -5.76 -2.84
N ASP A 22 -14.31 -6.08 -4.02
CA ASP A 22 -14.11 -7.46 -4.50
C ASP A 22 -12.71 -7.57 -5.11
N ILE A 23 -11.86 -8.39 -4.49
CA ILE A 23 -10.47 -8.61 -4.92
C ILE A 23 -10.37 -9.58 -6.11
N GLU A 24 -11.40 -10.37 -6.37
CA GLU A 24 -11.47 -11.34 -7.47
C GLU A 24 -12.19 -10.78 -8.70
N ARG A 25 -12.65 -9.53 -8.63
CA ARG A 25 -13.37 -8.83 -9.70
C ARG A 25 -12.66 -8.95 -11.05
N THR A 26 -13.37 -9.47 -12.03
CA THR A 26 -12.93 -9.57 -13.42
C THR A 26 -14.13 -9.37 -14.35
N PRO A 27 -14.04 -8.48 -15.37
CA PRO A 27 -12.94 -7.56 -15.66
C PRO A 27 -12.80 -6.44 -14.61
N ASN A 28 -11.63 -5.78 -14.56
CA ASN A 28 -11.33 -4.68 -13.62
C ASN A 28 -10.61 -3.53 -14.35
N ASP A 29 -11.36 -2.79 -15.16
CA ASP A 29 -10.87 -1.72 -16.03
C ASP A 29 -10.81 -0.35 -15.34
N HIS A 30 -10.28 -0.33 -14.11
CA HIS A 30 -10.14 0.90 -13.33
C HIS A 30 -9.19 1.92 -14.01
N VAL A 31 -9.49 3.20 -13.87
CA VAL A 31 -8.74 4.31 -14.50
C VAL A 31 -7.81 5.05 -13.55
N GLY A 32 -7.61 4.53 -12.33
CA GLY A 32 -6.77 5.14 -11.29
C GLY A 32 -5.29 5.38 -11.68
N VAL A 33 -4.76 4.68 -12.70
CA VAL A 33 -3.41 4.89 -13.26
C VAL A 33 -3.44 5.48 -14.69
N GLY A 34 -4.55 6.10 -15.07
CA GLY A 34 -4.81 6.64 -16.40
C GLY A 34 -5.57 5.66 -17.30
N GLY A 35 -6.58 6.16 -18.01
CA GLY A 35 -7.47 5.35 -18.86
C GLY A 35 -6.91 5.00 -20.24
N GLY A 36 -5.64 4.58 -20.32
CA GLY A 36 -5.04 4.04 -21.55
C GLY A 36 -4.63 5.04 -22.65
N GLY A 37 -4.76 6.36 -22.42
CA GLY A 37 -4.34 7.38 -23.38
C GLY A 37 -2.85 7.76 -23.32
N PRO A 38 -2.40 8.79 -24.06
CA PRO A 38 -1.00 9.22 -24.13
C PRO A 38 -0.36 9.62 -22.80
N HIS A 39 -1.19 9.95 -21.81
CA HIS A 39 -0.79 10.27 -20.44
C HIS A 39 -1.21 9.16 -19.46
N CYS A 40 -1.02 7.90 -19.87
CA CYS A 40 -1.08 6.80 -18.92
C CYS A 40 0.09 6.92 -17.94
N CYS A 41 -0.10 6.47 -16.70
CA CYS A 41 0.92 6.56 -15.68
C CYS A 41 2.14 5.73 -16.08
N LEU A 42 3.28 6.39 -16.30
CA LEU A 42 4.55 5.73 -16.58
C LEU A 42 4.93 4.72 -15.49
N GLY A 43 4.56 5.01 -14.23
CA GLY A 43 4.79 4.15 -13.07
C GLY A 43 3.76 3.04 -12.85
N ALA A 44 2.82 2.81 -13.78
CA ALA A 44 1.72 1.87 -13.56
C ALA A 44 2.19 0.42 -13.33
N ILE A 45 3.36 0.02 -13.82
CA ILE A 45 3.93 -1.31 -13.55
C ILE A 45 4.53 -1.35 -12.14
N LEU A 46 5.28 -0.30 -11.77
CA LEU A 46 5.91 -0.18 -10.46
C LEU A 46 4.88 -0.21 -9.34
N VAL A 47 3.84 0.62 -9.44
CA VAL A 47 2.78 0.69 -8.41
C VAL A 47 2.08 -0.66 -8.19
N ARG A 48 1.86 -1.44 -9.27
CA ARG A 48 1.26 -2.78 -9.16
C ARG A 48 2.18 -3.75 -8.44
N MET A 49 3.49 -3.67 -8.69
CA MET A 49 4.48 -4.48 -7.97
C MET A 49 4.53 -4.10 -6.49
N GLU A 50 4.62 -2.81 -6.19
CA GLU A 50 4.67 -2.28 -4.82
C GLU A 50 3.44 -2.69 -4.01
N ILE A 51 2.23 -2.50 -4.56
CA ILE A 51 0.98 -2.89 -3.89
C ILE A 51 0.95 -4.39 -3.61
N ARG A 52 1.35 -5.23 -4.58
CA ARG A 52 1.41 -6.70 -4.39
C ARG A 52 2.38 -7.09 -3.29
N LEU A 53 3.56 -6.48 -3.25
CA LEU A 53 4.57 -6.75 -2.23
C LEU A 53 4.10 -6.27 -0.85
N MET A 54 3.55 -5.05 -0.78
CA MET A 54 3.02 -4.47 0.44
C MET A 54 1.93 -5.37 1.05
N PHE A 55 0.89 -5.73 0.30
CA PHE A 55 -0.18 -6.58 0.83
C PHE A 55 0.29 -8.00 1.16
N ARG A 56 1.24 -8.56 0.40
CA ARG A 56 1.85 -9.86 0.72
C ARG A 56 2.55 -9.82 2.08
N GLU A 57 3.38 -8.82 2.33
CA GLU A 57 4.12 -8.72 3.58
C GLU A 57 3.21 -8.33 4.75
N ILE A 58 2.19 -7.49 4.54
CA ILE A 58 1.15 -7.22 5.54
C ILE A 58 0.47 -8.53 5.94
N ALA A 59 -0.04 -9.31 4.98
CA ALA A 59 -0.73 -10.56 5.25
C ALA A 59 0.16 -11.60 5.95
N ARG A 60 1.46 -11.61 5.64
CA ARG A 60 2.42 -12.56 6.22
C ARG A 60 2.89 -12.15 7.63
N ARG A 61 3.12 -10.87 7.87
CA ARG A 61 3.81 -10.37 9.08
C ARG A 61 2.88 -9.73 10.08
N MET A 62 1.73 -9.24 9.62
CA MET A 62 0.76 -8.54 10.46
C MET A 62 -0.63 -9.15 10.21
N PRO A 63 -0.81 -10.48 10.38
CA PRO A 63 -2.07 -11.14 10.08
C PRO A 63 -3.21 -10.70 11.02
N ASP A 64 -2.86 -10.15 12.18
CA ASP A 64 -3.76 -9.63 13.21
C ASP A 64 -3.85 -8.09 13.19
N ILE A 65 -3.45 -7.44 12.09
CA ILE A 65 -3.51 -5.98 11.97
C ILE A 65 -4.93 -5.46 12.16
N ARG A 66 -5.07 -4.48 13.05
CA ARG A 66 -6.33 -3.78 13.32
C ARG A 66 -6.10 -2.28 13.47
N LEU A 67 -7.15 -1.50 13.27
CA LEU A 67 -7.12 -0.06 13.56
C LEU A 67 -6.92 0.17 15.06
N ASP A 68 -6.14 1.20 15.38
CA ASP A 68 -5.81 1.60 16.75
C ASP A 68 -5.99 3.12 16.94
N GLY A 69 -7.02 3.66 16.28
CA GLY A 69 -7.34 5.08 16.28
C GLY A 69 -7.97 5.53 14.97
N GLU A 70 -8.41 6.78 14.95
CA GLU A 70 -9.05 7.37 13.78
C GLU A 70 -8.03 7.70 12.68
N PRO A 71 -8.33 7.40 11.40
CA PRO A 71 -7.51 7.80 10.28
C PRO A 71 -7.43 9.34 10.14
N ASP A 72 -6.23 9.86 9.89
CA ASP A 72 -5.99 11.26 9.50
C ASP A 72 -5.95 11.33 7.97
N TYR A 73 -6.89 12.02 7.34
CA TYR A 73 -6.99 12.12 5.89
C TYR A 73 -6.16 13.27 5.32
N LEU A 74 -5.61 13.05 4.13
CA LEU A 74 -4.91 14.10 3.40
C LEU A 74 -5.90 15.16 2.92
N HIS A 75 -5.68 16.42 3.31
CA HIS A 75 -6.45 17.54 2.79
C HIS A 75 -5.96 17.91 1.39
N SER A 76 -6.59 17.35 0.36
CA SER A 76 -6.29 17.60 -1.04
C SER A 76 -7.56 17.57 -1.89
N ASN A 77 -7.65 18.45 -2.87
CA ASN A 77 -8.68 18.41 -3.91
C ASN A 77 -8.32 17.49 -5.09
N PHE A 78 -7.14 16.86 -5.05
CA PHE A 78 -6.62 16.02 -6.13
C PHE A 78 -6.35 14.58 -5.69
N ILE A 79 -5.82 14.38 -4.48
CA ILE A 79 -5.48 13.05 -3.94
C ILE A 79 -6.43 12.68 -2.80
N GLY A 80 -7.20 11.62 -2.99
CA GLY A 80 -7.95 10.97 -1.90
C GLY A 80 -7.04 10.01 -1.13
N GLY A 81 -6.29 10.52 -0.16
CA GLY A 81 -5.29 9.76 0.58
C GLY A 81 -5.52 9.74 2.09
N VAL A 82 -5.03 8.70 2.76
CA VAL A 82 -4.87 8.65 4.21
C VAL A 82 -3.45 9.10 4.54
N LYS A 83 -3.31 10.16 5.34
CA LYS A 83 -2.03 10.71 5.78
C LYS A 83 -1.44 9.93 6.95
N ARG A 84 -2.28 9.48 7.89
CA ARG A 84 -1.88 8.61 9.00
C ARG A 84 -2.96 7.59 9.27
N LEU A 85 -2.56 6.34 9.45
CA LEU A 85 -3.45 5.23 9.80
C LEU A 85 -2.90 4.52 11.04
N PRO A 86 -3.38 4.87 12.25
CA PRO A 86 -2.98 4.19 13.47
C PRO A 86 -3.41 2.71 13.42
N VAL A 87 -2.45 1.80 13.63
CA VAL A 87 -2.70 0.35 13.60
C VAL A 87 -1.94 -0.35 14.73
N ALA A 88 -2.51 -1.45 15.21
CA ALA A 88 -1.89 -2.37 16.16
C ALA A 88 -1.83 -3.78 15.54
N TYR A 89 -0.75 -4.50 15.84
CA TYR A 89 -0.49 -5.88 15.41
C TYR A 89 0.57 -6.52 16.31
N ALA A 90 0.61 -7.85 16.40
CA ALA A 90 1.64 -8.55 17.15
C ALA A 90 3.01 -8.44 16.44
N PRO A 91 4.13 -8.20 17.17
CA PRO A 91 5.45 -8.14 16.56
C PRO A 91 5.82 -9.46 15.86
N SER A 92 5.99 -9.43 14.54
CA SER A 92 6.61 -10.54 13.81
C SER A 92 8.14 -10.51 13.95
N PRO A 93 8.84 -11.66 13.92
CA PRO A 93 10.30 -11.67 13.85
C PRO A 93 10.83 -10.77 12.73
N SER A 94 11.81 -9.93 13.05
CA SER A 94 12.49 -9.09 12.05
C SER A 94 13.10 -9.96 10.94
N TYR A 95 13.25 -9.42 9.73
CA TYR A 95 14.06 -10.12 8.71
C TYR A 95 15.47 -10.32 9.27
N ASP A 96 16.10 -11.48 8.97
CA ASP A 96 17.53 -11.64 9.21
C ASP A 96 18.30 -10.65 8.32
N THR A 97 18.65 -9.51 8.89
CA THR A 97 19.42 -8.46 8.20
C THR A 97 20.82 -8.94 7.84
N ALA A 98 21.37 -9.95 8.53
CA ALA A 98 22.64 -10.56 8.17
C ALA A 98 22.52 -11.36 6.86
N ALA A 99 21.41 -12.04 6.60
CA ALA A 99 21.15 -12.69 5.33
C ALA A 99 20.98 -11.68 4.18
N LEU A 100 20.30 -10.56 4.42
CA LEU A 100 20.14 -9.49 3.43
C LEU A 100 21.46 -8.78 3.13
N HIS A 101 22.32 -8.57 4.14
CA HIS A 101 23.66 -8.00 3.94
C HIS A 101 24.58 -8.92 3.15
N ARG A 102 24.46 -10.25 3.30
CA ARG A 102 25.20 -11.24 2.49
C ARG A 102 24.76 -11.23 1.02
N LEU A 103 23.48 -10.93 0.75
CA LEU A 103 22.96 -10.74 -0.61
C LEU A 103 23.37 -9.39 -1.19
N GLY A 104 23.41 -8.33 -0.37
CA GLY A 104 23.85 -6.98 -0.77
C GLY A 104 25.37 -6.85 -0.98
N SER A 105 26.19 -7.63 -0.28
CA SER A 105 27.64 -7.65 -0.49
C SER A 105 28.05 -8.24 -1.85
N ALA A 106 27.17 -9.03 -2.49
CA ALA A 106 27.35 -9.44 -3.88
C ALA A 106 27.02 -8.32 -4.89
N ALA A 107 26.35 -7.24 -4.46
CA ALA A 107 25.89 -6.14 -5.30
C ALA A 107 26.51 -4.76 -4.96
N GLY A 108 27.49 -4.69 -4.04
CA GLY A 108 28.37 -3.52 -3.89
C GLY A 108 27.72 -2.20 -3.42
N VAL A 109 26.61 -2.22 -2.67
CA VAL A 109 25.99 -1.01 -2.12
C VAL A 109 26.09 -1.02 -0.59
N SER A 110 26.99 -0.21 -0.03
CA SER A 110 27.15 -0.01 1.42
C SER A 110 26.17 1.07 1.89
N GLY A 111 25.20 0.70 2.73
CA GLY A 111 24.26 1.64 3.34
C GLY A 111 23.60 1.04 4.57
N THR A 112 23.89 1.60 5.75
CA THR A 112 23.38 1.16 7.05
C THR A 112 21.90 1.55 7.19
N VAL A 113 20.98 0.61 6.99
CA VAL A 113 19.56 0.81 7.33
C VAL A 113 19.37 0.45 8.80
N GLY A 114 19.35 1.46 9.68
CA GLY A 114 18.97 1.32 11.08
C GLY A 114 17.46 1.23 11.22
N TYR A 115 16.95 0.12 11.76
CA TYR A 115 15.57 -0.05 12.17
C TYR A 115 15.46 0.27 13.66
N VAL A 116 14.71 1.32 14.02
CA VAL A 116 14.41 1.64 15.43
C VAL A 116 13.12 0.94 15.82
N SER A 117 13.24 -0.17 16.55
CA SER A 117 12.11 -0.77 17.27
C SER A 117 11.88 0.04 18.56
N HIS A 118 10.83 0.85 18.62
CA HIS A 118 10.30 1.30 19.90
C HIS A 118 9.24 0.31 20.37
N VAL A 119 9.69 -0.69 21.13
CA VAL A 119 8.87 -1.45 22.08
C VAL A 119 9.32 -1.02 23.48
N GLU A 120 8.33 -0.79 24.35
CA GLU A 120 8.32 -0.49 25.81
C GLU A 120 7.61 0.85 26.09
N ARG A 121 6.48 0.88 26.81
CA ARG A 121 6.43 0.48 28.22
C ARG A 121 4.99 0.18 28.74
N THR A 122 4.89 -0.94 29.44
CA THR A 122 4.21 -1.22 30.73
C THR A 122 2.74 -0.84 30.98
N ALA A 123 2.00 -1.87 31.38
CA ALA A 123 0.82 -1.83 32.22
C ALA A 123 0.92 -0.88 33.43
N SER A 124 -0.20 -0.24 33.76
CA SER A 124 -0.70 -0.08 35.14
C SER A 124 -2.23 -0.08 35.11
#